data_AF-C6T4W3-F1
#
_entry.id   AF-C6T4W3-F1
#
_cell.length_a   1.000
_cell.length_b   1.000
_cell.length_c   1.000
_cell.angle_alpha   90.00
_cell.angle_beta   90.00
_cell.angle_gamma   90.00
#
_symmetry.space_group_name_H-M   'P 1'
#
loop_
_entity.id
_entity.type
_entity.pdbx_description
1 polymer ?
#
loop_
_entity_poly.entity_id
_entity_poly.type
_entity_poly.pdbx_seq_one_letter_code
_entity_poly.pdbx_strand_id
1 'polypeptide(L)'
;MELSFKEAFEMPFTTISRKILCEDILPLFPLPSLPKSSSSMWIPTSVSYYEDPSRASVPPYSCQNQFIDYISFQVPDECFSDIVNCICIVRGFMHDSDCLKKGYSSLEAVLLCVPVDYQCVDLSLYKDSQIVLLLNKATNTSESAGDGCMMILQVSDLPYVSMSRSACIDVWRLPELKDSVAYLNIGDEKSRTIRHSVIAPLAVSASRGVACVFAATKRALVYILEEMKMSLGCRIVCYLIYFS
;
A
#
# COMPACT_ATOMS: atom_id res chain seq x y z
N MET A 1 -24.72 37.13 -20.14
CA MET A 1 -23.39 37.22 -19.51
C MET A 1 -23.12 35.99 -18.65
N GLU A 2 -23.94 35.69 -17.65
CA GLU A 2 -23.79 34.50 -16.77
C GLU A 2 -23.78 33.16 -17.53
N LEU A 3 -24.67 32.97 -18.50
CA LEU A 3 -24.71 31.76 -19.34
C LEU A 3 -23.42 31.55 -20.13
N SER A 4 -22.86 32.61 -20.71
CA SER A 4 -21.61 32.56 -21.47
C SER A 4 -20.41 32.23 -20.59
N PHE A 5 -20.40 32.69 -19.33
CA PHE A 5 -19.38 32.30 -18.36
C PHE A 5 -19.51 30.83 -17.97
N LYS A 6 -20.72 30.35 -17.70
CA LYS A 6 -20.96 28.95 -17.36
C LYS A 6 -20.49 28.01 -18.47
N GLU A 7 -20.82 28.30 -19.72
CA GLU A 7 -20.33 27.53 -20.87
C GLU A 7 -18.81 27.55 -20.97
N ALA A 8 -18.18 28.72 -20.78
CA ALA A 8 -16.72 28.83 -20.80
C ALA A 8 -16.03 28.00 -19.69
N PHE A 9 -16.65 27.87 -18.51
CA PHE A 9 -16.14 27.02 -17.41
C PHE A 9 -16.34 25.52 -17.64
N GLU A 10 -17.40 25.11 -18.35
CA GLU A 10 -17.67 23.70 -18.67
C GLU A 10 -16.82 23.19 -19.85
N MET A 11 -16.36 24.09 -20.73
CA MET A 11 -15.63 23.72 -21.95
C MET A 11 -14.31 22.97 -21.67
N PRO A 12 -13.46 23.36 -20.70
CA PRO A 12 -12.28 22.58 -20.32
C PRO A 12 -12.62 21.18 -19.80
N PHE A 13 -13.63 21.07 -18.93
CA PHE A 13 -14.04 19.78 -18.38
C PHE A 13 -14.50 18.83 -19.49
N THR A 14 -15.40 19.28 -20.37
CA THR A 14 -15.92 18.46 -21.47
C THR A 14 -14.86 18.13 -22.51
N THR A 15 -13.92 19.05 -22.78
CA THR A 15 -12.83 18.83 -23.75
C THR A 15 -11.78 17.85 -23.21
N ILE A 16 -11.38 17.99 -21.94
CA ILE A 16 -10.34 17.16 -21.34
C ILE A 16 -10.90 15.78 -20.99
N SER A 17 -12.10 15.68 -20.40
CA SER A 17 -12.69 14.40 -20.03
C SER A 17 -12.84 13.44 -21.21
N ARG A 18 -13.21 13.94 -22.39
CA ARG A 18 -13.29 13.13 -23.63
C ARG A 18 -11.93 12.60 -24.12
N LYS A 19 -10.84 13.19 -23.65
CA LYS A 19 -9.47 12.74 -23.96
C LYS A 19 -8.92 11.76 -22.93
N ILE A 20 -9.57 11.59 -21.78
CA ILE A 20 -9.18 10.62 -20.76
C ILE A 20 -9.77 9.26 -21.19
N LEU A 21 -8.91 8.39 -21.70
CA LEU A 21 -9.26 7.02 -22.06
C LEU A 21 -8.82 6.08 -20.94
N CYS A 22 -9.68 5.11 -20.61
CA CYS A 22 -9.28 4.01 -19.74
C CYS A 22 -8.57 2.97 -20.62
N GLU A 23 -7.24 2.93 -20.53
CA GLU A 23 -6.41 2.02 -21.32
C GLU A 23 -6.32 0.64 -20.68
N ASP A 24 -6.19 0.59 -19.36
CA ASP A 24 -6.00 -0.64 -18.59
C ASP A 24 -6.90 -0.66 -17.35
N ILE A 25 -7.36 -1.86 -16.97
CA ILE A 25 -8.12 -2.14 -15.74
C ILE A 25 -7.48 -3.33 -15.04
N LEU A 26 -7.22 -3.19 -13.73
CA LEU A 26 -6.76 -4.27 -12.87
C LEU A 26 -7.85 -4.62 -11.85
N PRO A 27 -8.67 -5.67 -12.08
CA PRO A 27 -9.55 -6.18 -11.04
C PRO A 27 -8.69 -6.64 -9.85
N LEU A 28 -9.07 -6.31 -8.61
CA LEU A 28 -8.29 -6.62 -7.40
C LEU A 28 -8.79 -7.82 -6.62
N PHE A 29 -10.07 -8.10 -6.51
CA PHE A 29 -10.62 -9.37 -6.00
C PHE A 29 -12.14 -9.30 -6.09
N PRO A 30 -12.83 -10.42 -6.31
CA PRO A 30 -14.26 -10.47 -6.13
C PRO A 30 -14.56 -10.38 -4.63
N LEU A 31 -15.29 -9.34 -4.21
CA LEU A 31 -15.82 -9.31 -2.85
C LEU A 31 -16.97 -10.35 -2.80
N PRO A 32 -16.89 -11.43 -2.00
CA PRO A 32 -18.02 -12.35 -1.87
C PRO A 32 -19.24 -11.59 -1.35
N SER A 33 -20.43 -12.16 -1.55
CA SER A 33 -21.64 -11.73 -0.81
C SER A 33 -21.43 -12.00 0.69
N LEU A 34 -20.71 -11.10 1.36
CA LEU A 34 -20.43 -11.13 2.79
C LEU A 34 -21.75 -11.21 3.56
N PRO A 35 -21.80 -11.89 4.72
CA PRO A 35 -22.95 -11.81 5.61
C PRO A 35 -23.25 -10.33 5.91
N LYS A 36 -24.52 -9.95 5.77
CA LYS A 36 -25.09 -8.58 5.87
C LYS A 36 -24.83 -7.87 7.22
N SER A 37 -24.02 -8.44 8.10
CA SER A 37 -23.78 -8.03 9.48
C SER A 37 -22.52 -7.20 9.67
N SER A 38 -21.58 -7.20 8.71
CA SER A 38 -20.32 -6.45 8.82
C SER A 38 -20.42 -5.12 8.08
N SER A 39 -21.06 -4.12 8.70
CA SER A 39 -21.02 -2.75 8.20
C SER A 39 -19.57 -2.27 8.18
N SER A 40 -19.07 -1.93 6.99
CA SER A 40 -17.74 -1.37 6.68
C SER A 40 -16.53 -2.22 7.11
N MET A 41 -16.23 -3.28 6.37
CA MET A 41 -14.85 -3.80 6.36
C MET A 41 -13.98 -2.78 5.60
N TRP A 42 -13.14 -2.06 6.35
CA TRP A 42 -12.05 -1.27 5.77
C TRP A 42 -10.97 -2.25 5.31
N ILE A 43 -10.64 -2.24 4.02
CA ILE A 43 -9.56 -3.05 3.46
C ILE A 43 -8.33 -2.16 3.37
N PRO A 44 -7.28 -2.41 4.19
CA PRO A 44 -6.01 -1.70 4.09
C PRO A 44 -5.55 -1.64 2.65
N THR A 45 -5.44 -0.43 2.10
CA THR A 45 -5.11 -0.21 0.69
C THR A 45 -4.25 1.04 0.58
N SER A 46 -3.16 0.96 -0.18
CA SER A 46 -2.30 2.09 -0.49
C SER A 46 -1.92 2.07 -1.97
N VAL A 47 -2.08 3.23 -2.62
CA VAL A 47 -1.69 3.47 -4.01
C VAL A 47 -0.71 4.64 -4.02
N SER A 48 0.44 4.49 -4.66
CA SER A 48 1.45 5.54 -4.77
C SER A 48 2.33 5.34 -6.01
N TYR A 49 3.13 6.34 -6.34
CA TYR A 49 4.10 6.28 -7.43
C TYR A 49 5.42 6.91 -7.00
N TYR A 50 6.54 6.33 -7.41
CA TYR A 50 7.88 6.79 -7.09
C TYR A 50 8.77 6.79 -8.32
N GLU A 51 9.75 7.67 -8.36
CA GLU A 51 10.81 7.65 -9.37
C GLU A 51 11.70 6.42 -9.15
N ASP A 52 11.98 5.64 -10.19
CA ASP A 52 12.86 4.47 -10.11
C ASP A 52 14.34 4.89 -10.09
N PRO A 53 15.04 4.81 -8.94
CA PRO A 53 16.43 5.23 -8.84
C PRO A 53 17.38 4.32 -9.62
N SER A 54 16.97 3.07 -9.93
CA SER A 54 17.81 2.12 -10.66
C SER A 54 18.03 2.53 -12.13
N ARG A 55 17.19 3.45 -12.65
CA ARG A 55 17.20 3.89 -14.05
C ARG A 55 17.74 5.31 -14.24
N ALA A 56 18.24 5.95 -13.18
CA ALA A 56 18.87 7.28 -13.21
C ALA A 56 20.19 7.36 -14.02
N SER A 57 20.71 6.22 -14.50
CA SER A 57 21.97 6.12 -15.26
C SER A 57 21.81 6.20 -16.79
N VAL A 58 20.58 6.32 -17.32
CA VAL A 58 20.31 6.45 -18.77
C VAL A 58 20.47 7.92 -19.21
N PRO A 59 21.15 8.22 -20.35
CA PRO A 59 21.46 9.59 -20.74
C PRO A 59 20.19 10.46 -20.98
N PRO A 60 20.29 11.78 -20.78
CA PRO A 60 19.16 12.72 -20.64
C PRO A 60 18.38 13.01 -21.95
N TYR A 61 18.58 12.22 -23.01
CA TYR A 61 17.92 12.43 -24.30
C TYR A 61 16.57 11.70 -24.46
N SER A 62 16.06 11.05 -23.40
CA SER A 62 14.66 10.67 -23.30
C SER A 62 14.07 11.27 -22.04
N CYS A 63 13.09 12.17 -22.17
CA CYS A 63 12.34 12.80 -21.08
C CYS A 63 11.46 11.80 -20.30
N GLN A 64 12.03 10.70 -19.81
CA GLN A 64 11.29 9.66 -19.10
C GLN A 64 11.97 9.38 -17.77
N ASN A 65 11.73 10.25 -16.79
CA ASN A 65 11.79 9.83 -15.40
C ASN A 65 10.76 8.72 -15.24
N GLN A 66 11.22 7.48 -15.19
CA GLN A 66 10.34 6.33 -15.18
C GLN A 66 9.80 6.16 -13.76
N PHE A 67 8.62 6.71 -13.53
CA PHE A 67 7.88 6.46 -12.30
C PHE A 67 7.36 5.02 -12.30
N ILE A 68 7.48 4.33 -11.16
CA ILE A 68 6.84 3.05 -10.90
C ILE A 68 5.71 3.30 -9.92
N ASP A 69 4.51 2.93 -10.34
CA ASP A 69 3.34 2.87 -9.50
C ASP A 69 3.32 1.58 -8.68
N TYR A 70 2.80 1.68 -7.47
CA TYR A 70 2.65 0.59 -6.52
C TYR A 70 1.22 0.62 -5.99
N ILE A 71 0.59 -0.55 -5.96
CA ILE A 71 -0.72 -0.79 -5.39
C ILE A 71 -0.53 -1.91 -4.37
N SER A 72 -0.91 -1.65 -3.13
CA SER A 72 -0.82 -2.62 -2.05
C SER A 72 -2.14 -2.71 -1.33
N PHE A 73 -2.59 -3.93 -1.03
CA PHE A 73 -3.87 -4.15 -0.39
C PHE A 73 -3.91 -5.47 0.36
N GLN A 74 -4.71 -5.54 1.41
CA GLN A 74 -4.99 -6.80 2.08
C GLN A 74 -5.90 -7.67 1.22
N VAL A 75 -5.49 -8.93 1.02
CA VAL A 75 -6.28 -9.94 0.33
C VAL A 75 -7.24 -10.59 1.34
N PRO A 76 -8.54 -10.70 1.03
CA PRO A 76 -9.48 -11.46 1.85
C PRO A 76 -9.08 -12.94 1.97
N ASP A 77 -9.19 -13.52 3.16
CA ASP A 77 -8.77 -14.89 3.46
C ASP A 77 -9.53 -15.93 2.63
N GLU A 78 -10.73 -15.61 2.14
CA GLU A 78 -11.53 -16.49 1.29
C GLU A 78 -10.95 -16.66 -0.12
N CYS A 79 -9.99 -15.83 -0.52
CA CYS A 79 -9.38 -15.88 -1.84
C CYS A 79 -8.47 -17.11 -2.03
N PHE A 80 -7.96 -17.70 -0.95
CA PHE A 80 -7.11 -18.89 -0.99
C PHE A 80 -7.58 -19.93 0.03
N SER A 81 -7.37 -21.20 -0.29
CA SER A 81 -7.77 -22.30 0.58
C SER A 81 -6.78 -22.61 1.72
N ASP A 82 -5.51 -22.27 1.51
CA ASP A 82 -4.36 -22.74 2.29
C ASP A 82 -3.46 -21.60 2.79
N ILE A 83 -3.73 -20.38 2.36
CA ILE A 83 -2.97 -19.19 2.74
C ILE A 83 -3.93 -18.11 3.22
N VAL A 84 -3.65 -17.52 4.37
CA VAL A 84 -4.47 -16.47 4.98
C VAL A 84 -3.59 -15.28 5.35
N ASN A 85 -4.22 -14.17 5.70
CA ASN A 85 -3.58 -12.95 6.22
C ASN A 85 -2.52 -12.40 5.27
N CYS A 86 -2.89 -12.26 3.99
CA CYS A 86 -1.98 -11.86 2.93
C CYS A 86 -2.16 -10.40 2.53
N ILE A 87 -1.07 -9.78 2.12
CA ILE A 87 -1.02 -8.48 1.47
C ILE A 87 -0.52 -8.69 0.06
N CYS A 88 -1.27 -8.26 -0.94
CA CYS A 88 -0.80 -8.24 -2.32
C CYS A 88 -0.12 -6.91 -2.58
N ILE A 89 1.06 -6.95 -3.22
CA ILE A 89 1.77 -5.76 -3.68
C ILE A 89 1.97 -5.91 -5.18
N VAL A 90 1.38 -4.99 -5.94
CA VAL A 90 1.47 -4.92 -7.40
C VAL A 90 2.27 -3.67 -7.77
N ARG A 91 3.11 -3.74 -8.79
CA ARG A 91 3.85 -2.60 -9.32
C ARG A 91 3.92 -2.59 -10.85
N GLY A 92 4.15 -1.41 -11.41
CA GLY A 92 4.35 -1.23 -12.85
C GLY A 92 3.08 -1.43 -13.67
N PHE A 93 1.93 -1.04 -13.11
CA PHE A 93 0.65 -1.08 -13.82
C PHE A 93 0.50 0.11 -14.78
N MET A 94 0.98 1.30 -14.41
CA MET A 94 0.90 2.49 -15.26
C MET A 94 1.51 2.24 -16.65
N HIS A 95 0.79 2.69 -17.67
CA HIS A 95 1.16 2.52 -19.07
C HIS A 95 2.01 3.72 -19.52
N ASP A 96 3.24 3.45 -19.94
CA ASP A 96 4.00 4.40 -20.75
C ASP A 96 4.11 3.82 -22.17
N SER A 97 3.42 4.46 -23.10
CA SER A 97 3.35 4.04 -24.51
C SER A 97 4.72 3.95 -25.19
N ASP A 98 5.75 4.64 -24.67
CA ASP A 98 7.12 4.53 -25.16
C ASP A 98 7.90 3.37 -24.49
N CYS A 99 7.49 2.95 -23.30
CA CYS A 99 8.08 1.80 -22.60
C CYS A 99 7.68 0.46 -23.22
N LEU A 100 6.49 0.37 -23.81
CA LEU A 100 6.00 -0.83 -24.50
C LEU A 100 6.87 -1.19 -25.72
N LYS A 101 7.37 -0.19 -26.45
CA LYS A 101 8.24 -0.37 -27.63
C LYS A 101 9.61 -0.94 -27.29
N LYS A 102 10.01 -0.88 -26.02
CA LYS A 102 11.30 -1.34 -25.53
C LYS A 102 11.21 -2.58 -24.61
N GLY A 103 10.01 -3.13 -24.40
CA GLY A 103 9.81 -4.37 -23.61
C GLY A 103 9.98 -4.21 -22.09
N TYR A 104 9.88 -2.99 -21.54
CA TYR A 104 10.35 -2.67 -20.18
C TYR A 104 9.29 -2.49 -19.09
N SER A 105 8.01 -2.79 -19.31
CA SER A 105 6.95 -2.64 -18.29
C SER A 105 6.08 -3.90 -18.16
N SER A 106 6.66 -4.98 -17.65
CA SER A 106 5.85 -6.10 -17.15
C SER A 106 5.17 -5.65 -15.85
N LEU A 107 3.86 -5.85 -15.78
CA LEU A 107 3.13 -5.81 -14.51
C LEU A 107 3.75 -6.86 -13.59
N GLU A 108 4.06 -6.51 -12.36
CA GLU A 108 4.68 -7.41 -11.40
C GLU A 108 3.89 -7.44 -10.11
N ALA A 109 3.79 -8.60 -9.46
CA ALA A 109 3.14 -8.72 -8.16
C ALA A 109 3.83 -9.73 -7.25
N VAL A 110 3.58 -9.59 -5.96
CA VAL A 110 4.03 -10.51 -4.91
C VAL A 110 2.96 -10.62 -3.84
N LEU A 111 2.84 -11.80 -3.25
CA LEU A 111 1.99 -12.03 -2.09
C LEU A 111 2.86 -12.05 -0.83
N LEU A 112 2.54 -11.19 0.14
CA LEU A 112 3.22 -11.10 1.42
C LEU A 112 2.32 -11.68 2.52
N CYS A 113 2.70 -12.82 3.09
CA CYS A 113 2.00 -13.43 4.21
C CYS A 113 2.43 -12.82 5.54
N VAL A 114 1.45 -12.31 6.29
CA VAL A 114 1.65 -11.84 7.66
C VAL A 114 1.50 -13.04 8.62
N PRO A 115 2.41 -13.21 9.61
CA PRO A 115 2.31 -14.27 10.60
C PRO A 115 0.94 -14.35 11.28
N VAL A 116 0.50 -15.56 11.59
CA VAL A 116 -0.84 -15.86 12.14
C VAL A 116 -1.12 -15.21 13.49
N ASP A 117 -0.06 -14.86 14.23
CA ASP A 117 -0.15 -14.16 15.51
C ASP A 117 -0.27 -12.64 15.34
N TYR A 118 -0.36 -12.15 14.11
CA TYR A 118 -0.57 -10.74 13.80
C TYR A 118 -1.71 -10.55 12.80
N GLN A 119 -2.32 -9.36 12.82
CA GLN A 119 -3.32 -8.93 11.86
C GLN A 119 -2.89 -7.60 11.26
N CYS A 120 -2.97 -7.48 9.94
CA CYS A 120 -2.77 -6.19 9.27
C CYS A 120 -3.93 -5.23 9.60
N VAL A 121 -3.60 -4.06 10.13
CA VAL A 121 -4.54 -3.00 10.50
C VAL A 121 -4.59 -1.93 9.43
N ASP A 122 -3.42 -1.51 8.96
CA ASP A 122 -3.30 -0.58 7.84
C ASP A 122 -1.90 -0.68 7.22
N LEU A 123 -1.73 -0.12 6.02
CA LEU A 123 -0.46 -0.10 5.32
C LEU A 123 -0.35 1.16 4.47
N SER A 124 0.88 1.67 4.33
CA SER A 124 1.12 2.88 3.55
C SER A 124 2.52 2.87 2.95
N LEU A 125 2.62 3.15 1.66
CA LEU A 125 3.92 3.29 1.01
C LEU A 125 4.68 4.52 1.53
N TYR A 126 6.00 4.36 1.59
CA TYR A 126 6.98 5.33 2.07
C TYR A 126 8.09 5.51 1.02
N LYS A 127 8.99 6.48 1.24
CA LYS A 127 10.06 6.80 0.28
C LYS A 127 10.91 5.58 -0.07
N ASP A 128 11.55 5.65 -1.23
CA ASP A 128 12.57 4.69 -1.67
C ASP A 128 12.07 3.24 -1.74
N SER A 129 10.85 3.03 -2.26
CA SER A 129 10.23 1.70 -2.38
C SER A 129 10.12 0.98 -1.03
N GLN A 130 9.73 1.70 0.01
CA GLN A 130 9.42 1.14 1.31
C GLN A 130 7.92 1.14 1.56
N ILE A 131 7.44 0.20 2.37
CA ILE A 131 6.08 0.19 2.87
C ILE A 131 6.10 0.14 4.39
N VAL A 132 5.27 0.96 5.01
CA VAL A 132 5.02 0.93 6.45
C VAL A 132 3.80 0.06 6.69
N LEU A 133 3.99 -1.02 7.44
CA LEU A 133 2.94 -1.94 7.86
C LEU A 133 2.57 -1.63 9.31
N LEU A 134 1.27 -1.53 9.58
CA LEU A 134 0.71 -1.38 10.91
C LEU A 134 -0.05 -2.66 11.26
N LEU A 135 0.42 -3.35 12.29
CA LEU A 135 -0.05 -4.66 12.69
C LEU A 135 -0.54 -4.64 14.15
N ASN A 136 -1.50 -5.50 14.47
CA ASN A 136 -1.85 -5.85 15.85
C ASN A 136 -1.51 -7.31 16.10
N LYS A 137 -1.02 -7.63 17.30
CA LYS A 137 -0.92 -9.03 17.72
C LYS A 137 -2.33 -9.61 17.93
N ALA A 138 -2.61 -10.76 17.32
CA ALA A 138 -3.83 -11.53 17.48
C ALA A 138 -3.83 -12.22 18.86
N THR A 139 -4.33 -11.53 19.89
CA THR A 139 -4.41 -12.06 21.25
C THR A 139 -5.76 -12.74 21.52
N ASN A 140 -5.74 -14.04 21.84
CA ASN A 140 -6.92 -14.83 22.24
C ASN A 140 -7.35 -14.63 23.70
N THR A 141 -6.68 -13.74 24.46
CA THR A 141 -6.87 -13.57 25.90
C THR A 141 -7.24 -12.13 26.24
N SER A 142 -8.34 -11.94 26.96
CA SER A 142 -9.05 -10.67 27.20
C SER A 142 -8.31 -9.60 28.02
N GLU A 143 -7.06 -9.84 28.45
CA GLU A 143 -6.33 -8.95 29.37
C GLU A 143 -4.90 -8.58 28.93
N SER A 144 -4.55 -8.74 27.64
CA SER A 144 -3.30 -8.16 27.16
C SER A 144 -3.49 -6.68 26.86
N ALA A 145 -2.68 -5.81 27.48
CA ALA A 145 -2.41 -4.48 26.94
C ALA A 145 -1.99 -4.67 25.48
N GLY A 146 -2.89 -4.31 24.56
CA GLY A 146 -2.76 -4.69 23.16
C GLY A 146 -1.39 -4.36 22.58
N ASP A 147 -0.80 -5.31 21.87
CA ASP A 147 0.55 -5.17 21.36
C ASP A 147 0.50 -4.84 19.87
N GLY A 148 0.49 -3.54 19.57
CA GLY A 148 0.62 -3.05 18.21
C GLY A 148 2.05 -3.16 17.73
N CYS A 149 2.25 -3.22 16.43
CA CYS A 149 3.57 -3.23 15.81
C CYS A 149 3.53 -2.36 14.56
N MET A 150 4.57 -1.56 14.36
CA MET A 150 4.82 -0.85 13.12
C MET A 150 6.12 -1.35 12.51
N MET A 151 6.12 -1.66 11.22
CA MET A 151 7.26 -2.21 10.51
C MET A 151 7.51 -1.46 9.22
N ILE A 152 8.78 -1.26 8.85
CA ILE A 152 9.17 -0.76 7.53
C ILE A 152 9.78 -1.90 6.72
N LEU A 153 9.14 -2.23 5.59
CA LEU A 153 9.57 -3.27 4.66
C LEU A 153 10.08 -2.64 3.36
N GLN A 154 11.22 -3.12 2.88
CA GLN A 154 11.74 -2.74 1.56
C GLN A 154 11.03 -3.59 0.50
N VAL A 155 10.15 -2.98 -0.30
CA VAL A 155 9.35 -3.75 -1.25
C VAL A 155 10.14 -4.13 -2.49
N SER A 156 11.17 -3.37 -2.87
CA SER A 156 12.02 -3.67 -4.05
C SER A 156 12.70 -5.04 -4.00
N ASP A 157 12.96 -5.54 -2.78
CA ASP A 157 13.74 -6.76 -2.53
C ASP A 157 12.85 -8.02 -2.49
N LEU A 158 11.53 -7.84 -2.63
CA LEU A 158 10.56 -8.94 -2.62
C LEU A 158 10.62 -9.75 -3.92
N PRO A 159 10.30 -11.06 -3.85
CA PRO A 159 10.32 -11.95 -5.01
C PRO A 159 9.10 -11.71 -5.91
N TYR A 160 9.12 -10.62 -6.68
CA TYR A 160 8.08 -10.32 -7.65
C TYR A 160 8.04 -11.33 -8.78
N VAL A 161 6.83 -11.65 -9.22
CA VAL A 161 6.58 -12.37 -10.46
C VAL A 161 5.90 -11.49 -11.48
N SER A 162 6.30 -11.66 -12.73
CA SER A 162 5.66 -10.99 -13.85
C SER A 162 4.26 -11.55 -14.07
N MET A 163 3.27 -10.69 -14.04
CA MET A 163 1.91 -10.99 -14.41
C MET A 163 1.68 -10.54 -15.86
N SER A 164 1.01 -11.37 -16.66
CA SER A 164 0.52 -10.87 -17.97
C SER A 164 -0.44 -9.70 -17.74
N ARG A 165 -0.60 -8.81 -18.70
CA ARG A 165 -1.71 -7.84 -18.69
C ARG A 165 -2.90 -8.51 -19.38
N SER A 166 -4.08 -8.52 -18.75
CA SER A 166 -5.30 -9.09 -19.33
C SER A 166 -6.24 -7.95 -19.66
N ALA A 167 -6.74 -7.90 -20.89
CA ALA A 167 -7.83 -6.99 -21.29
C ALA A 167 -9.20 -7.46 -20.77
N CYS A 168 -9.28 -8.66 -20.20
CA CYS A 168 -10.53 -9.21 -19.65
C CYS A 168 -10.71 -8.80 -18.20
N ILE A 169 -11.79 -8.06 -17.94
CA ILE A 169 -12.19 -7.49 -16.65
C ILE A 169 -12.53 -8.58 -15.61
N ASP A 170 -12.87 -9.79 -16.07
CA ASP A 170 -13.41 -10.86 -15.22
C ASP A 170 -12.34 -11.80 -14.62
N VAL A 171 -11.06 -11.64 -14.98
CA VAL A 171 -10.02 -12.59 -14.57
C VAL A 171 -9.17 -12.01 -13.44
N TRP A 172 -9.56 -12.34 -12.21
CA TRP A 172 -8.72 -12.16 -11.03
C TRP A 172 -7.63 -13.23 -10.99
N ARG A 173 -6.34 -12.84 -11.07
CA ARG A 173 -5.19 -13.76 -11.27
C ARG A 173 -4.29 -13.97 -10.07
N LEU A 174 -4.81 -13.72 -8.86
CA LEU A 174 -4.10 -14.03 -7.63
C LEU A 174 -3.66 -15.51 -7.48
N PRO A 175 -4.38 -16.52 -8.02
CA PRO A 175 -3.89 -17.89 -7.98
C PRO A 175 -2.50 -18.08 -8.62
N GLU A 176 -2.10 -17.24 -9.58
CA GLU A 176 -0.75 -17.25 -10.18
C GLU A 176 0.35 -16.88 -9.16
N LEU A 177 -0.02 -16.14 -8.10
CA LEU A 177 0.90 -15.68 -7.06
C LEU A 177 1.08 -16.68 -5.92
N LYS A 178 0.30 -17.76 -5.89
CA LYS A 178 0.31 -18.75 -4.81
C LYS A 178 1.68 -19.44 -4.66
N ASP A 179 2.42 -19.58 -5.76
CA ASP A 179 3.75 -20.17 -5.75
C ASP A 179 4.86 -19.15 -5.43
N SER A 180 4.52 -17.86 -5.32
CA SER A 180 5.45 -16.73 -5.14
C SER A 180 5.09 -15.90 -3.91
N VAL A 181 5.11 -16.59 -2.77
CA VAL A 181 4.73 -16.07 -1.47
C VAL A 181 5.96 -15.71 -0.66
N ALA A 182 6.03 -14.47 -0.21
CA ALA A 182 7.01 -13.99 0.75
C ALA A 182 6.41 -14.03 2.16
N TYR A 183 7.13 -14.58 3.13
CA TYR A 183 6.69 -14.61 4.52
C TYR A 183 7.32 -13.46 5.30
N LEU A 184 6.49 -12.65 5.96
CA LEU A 184 6.95 -11.52 6.75
C LEU A 184 7.58 -12.01 8.07
N ASN A 185 8.82 -11.60 8.34
CA ASN A 185 9.48 -11.87 9.62
C ASN A 185 9.43 -10.64 10.53
N ILE A 186 8.65 -10.70 11.61
CA ILE A 186 8.44 -9.56 12.51
C ILE A 186 9.65 -9.31 13.43
N GLY A 187 10.52 -10.29 13.60
CA GLY A 187 11.72 -10.21 14.46
C GLY A 187 12.89 -9.40 13.91
N ASP A 188 12.79 -8.86 12.70
CA ASP A 188 13.86 -8.08 12.07
C ASP A 188 13.99 -6.67 12.67
N GLU A 189 15.18 -6.07 12.53
CA GLU A 189 15.58 -4.78 13.14
C GLU A 189 14.69 -3.57 12.75
N LYS A 190 13.82 -3.71 11.75
CA LYS A 190 12.95 -2.64 11.23
C LYS A 190 11.51 -2.70 11.77
N SER A 191 11.27 -3.43 12.87
CA SER A 191 9.98 -3.44 13.57
C SER A 191 10.03 -2.65 14.88
N ARG A 192 8.92 -2.02 15.24
CA ARG A 192 8.74 -1.27 16.48
C ARG A 192 7.44 -1.67 17.14
N THR A 193 7.55 -2.16 18.37
CA THR A 193 6.42 -2.49 19.24
C THR A 193 5.75 -1.23 19.79
N ILE A 194 4.42 -1.26 19.87
CA ILE A 194 3.53 -0.22 20.37
C ILE A 194 2.71 -0.85 21.49
N ARG A 195 2.81 -0.29 22.69
CA ARG A 195 2.18 -0.83 23.93
C ARG A 195 0.64 -0.86 23.93
N HIS A 196 0.02 -0.39 22.86
CA HIS A 196 -1.42 -0.34 22.72
C HIS A 196 -1.81 -0.92 21.37
N SER A 197 -2.98 -1.55 21.30
CA SER A 197 -3.58 -1.90 20.02
C SER A 197 -3.71 -0.66 19.16
N VAL A 198 -3.41 -0.82 17.88
CA VAL A 198 -3.46 0.22 16.87
C VAL A 198 -4.70 0.08 16.01
N ILE A 199 -5.18 1.19 15.49
CA ILE A 199 -6.35 1.26 14.61
C ILE A 199 -6.00 2.11 13.39
N ALA A 200 -6.70 1.86 12.28
CA ALA A 200 -6.63 2.70 11.09
C ALA A 200 -7.18 4.11 11.38
N PRO A 201 -6.76 5.15 10.62
CA PRO A 201 -5.81 5.09 9.51
C PRO A 201 -4.35 5.29 9.91
N LEU A 202 -3.42 4.67 9.19
CA LEU A 202 -2.00 5.00 9.23
C LEU A 202 -1.74 6.18 8.30
N ALA A 203 -1.06 7.21 8.79
CA ALA A 203 -0.58 8.31 7.95
C ALA A 203 0.94 8.37 7.94
N VAL A 204 1.54 8.46 6.76
CA VAL A 204 3.00 8.49 6.60
C VAL A 204 3.41 9.71 5.78
N SER A 205 4.52 10.34 6.15
CA SER A 205 5.12 11.45 5.41
C SER A 205 6.56 11.13 5.02
N ALA A 206 6.76 10.86 3.72
CA ALA A 206 8.07 10.68 3.09
C ALA A 206 9.01 11.87 3.34
N SER A 207 8.52 13.09 3.08
CA SER A 207 9.30 14.33 3.15
C SER A 207 9.72 14.73 4.56
N ARG A 208 8.94 14.34 5.56
CA ARG A 208 9.22 14.62 6.98
C ARG A 208 9.80 13.44 7.74
N GLY A 209 9.80 12.25 7.14
CA GLY A 209 10.28 11.03 7.77
C GLY A 209 9.48 10.64 9.01
N VAL A 210 8.16 10.82 9.00
CA VAL A 210 7.29 10.52 10.16
C VAL A 210 6.11 9.65 9.79
N ALA A 211 5.61 8.90 10.77
CA ALA A 211 4.31 8.22 10.72
C ALA A 211 3.44 8.67 11.91
N CYS A 212 2.15 8.81 11.66
CA CYS A 212 1.12 9.00 12.69
C CYS A 212 0.27 7.73 12.77
N VAL A 213 0.16 7.20 13.98
CA VAL A 213 -0.56 5.96 14.29
C VAL A 213 -1.64 6.28 15.33
N PHE A 214 -2.84 5.75 15.15
CA PHE A 214 -3.89 5.85 16.16
C PHE A 214 -3.88 4.61 17.04
N ALA A 215 -3.82 4.81 18.35
CA ALA A 215 -4.08 3.76 19.33
C ALA A 215 -5.59 3.64 19.57
N ALA A 216 -6.07 2.42 19.86
CA ALA A 216 -7.45 2.15 20.24
C ALA A 216 -7.93 2.98 21.45
N THR A 217 -6.99 3.48 22.26
CA THR A 217 -7.22 4.42 23.36
C THR A 217 -7.52 5.86 22.88
N LYS A 218 -7.84 6.08 21.61
CA LYS A 218 -8.10 7.39 20.98
C LYS A 218 -6.94 8.39 21.12
N ARG A 219 -5.71 7.90 21.06
CA ARG A 219 -4.50 8.74 21.06
C ARG A 219 -3.81 8.63 19.72
N ALA A 220 -3.39 9.76 19.17
CA ALA A 220 -2.46 9.80 18.05
C ALA A 220 -1.02 9.73 18.58
N LEU A 221 -0.21 8.87 17.96
CA LEU A 221 1.20 8.66 18.27
C LEU A 221 1.99 9.01 17.02
N VAL A 222 2.94 9.94 17.14
CA VAL A 222 3.81 10.34 16.02
C VAL A 222 5.19 9.72 16.21
N TYR A 223 5.66 9.03 15.19
CA TYR A 223 6.94 8.34 15.16
C TYR A 223 7.83 8.93 14.08
N ILE A 224 9.10 9.12 14.40
CA ILE A 224 10.15 9.42 13.42
C ILE A 224 10.64 8.09 12.86
N LEU A 225 10.51 7.91 11.55
CA LEU A 225 10.84 6.68 10.83
C LEU A 225 12.34 6.55 10.54
N GLU A 226 13.06 7.66 10.42
CA GLU A 226 14.51 7.66 10.15
C GLU A 226 15.32 7.06 11.30
N GLU A 227 14.82 7.18 12.54
CA GLU A 227 15.44 6.63 13.74
C GLU A 227 15.22 5.12 13.91
N MET A 228 14.39 4.46 13.09
CA MET A 228 14.23 3.00 13.14
C MET A 228 15.49 2.24 12.71
N LYS A 229 16.45 2.91 12.06
CA LYS A 229 17.76 2.31 11.75
C LYS A 229 18.71 2.27 12.95
N MET A 230 18.39 2.94 14.06
CA MET A 230 19.24 3.00 15.24
C MET A 230 18.49 2.47 16.46
N SER A 231 18.78 1.21 16.81
CA SER A 231 18.51 0.69 18.14
C SER A 231 19.30 1.52 19.16
N LEU A 232 18.71 2.55 19.74
CA LEU A 232 18.85 2.99 21.13
C LEU A 232 18.05 4.29 21.34
N GLY A 233 17.01 4.23 22.17
CA GLY A 233 16.45 5.40 22.86
C GLY A 233 15.88 6.54 21.99
N CYS A 234 14.85 6.27 21.19
CA CYS A 234 14.13 7.30 20.44
C CYS A 234 13.08 7.99 21.33
N ARG A 235 13.14 9.33 21.42
CA ARG A 235 12.15 10.16 22.13
C ARG A 235 10.81 10.07 21.39
N ILE A 236 9.81 9.43 22.00
CA ILE A 236 8.43 9.55 21.53
C ILE A 236 8.01 11.00 21.75
N VAL A 237 7.94 11.81 20.69
CA VAL A 237 7.25 13.09 20.77
C VAL A 237 5.75 12.80 20.62
N CYS A 238 5.13 12.42 21.74
CA CYS A 238 3.68 12.33 21.82
C CYS A 238 3.10 13.74 21.71
N TYR A 239 2.78 14.19 20.50
CA TYR A 239 1.79 15.25 20.35
C TYR A 239 0.42 14.62 20.64
N LEU A 240 -0.12 14.84 21.84
CA LEU A 240 -1.54 14.63 22.07
C LEU A 240 -2.28 15.67 21.24
N ILE A 241 -2.67 15.28 20.03
CA ILE A 241 -3.62 16.04 19.23
C ILE A 241 -5.00 15.67 19.76
N TYR A 242 -5.56 16.51 20.63
CA TYR A 242 -6.96 16.43 21.00
C TYR A 242 -7.78 16.91 19.80
N PHE A 243 -8.56 16.02 19.19
CA PHE A 243 -9.67 16.42 18.33
C PHE A 243 -10.82 16.80 19.26
N SER A 244 -11.06 18.11 19.39
CA SER A 244 -12.20 18.69 20.12
C SER A 244 -13.51 18.50 19.37
#